data_AF-A0A497FDM1-F1
#
_entry.id   AF-A0A497FDM1-F1
#
_cell.length_a   1.000
_cell.length_b   1.000
_cell.length_c   1.000
_cell.angle_alpha   90.00
_cell.angle_beta   90.00
_cell.angle_gamma   90.00
#
_symmetry.space_group_name_H-M   'P 1'
#
loop_
_entity.id
_entity.type
_entity.pdbx_description
1 polymer ?
#
loop_
_entity_poly.entity_id
_entity_poly.type
_entity_poly.pdbx_seq_one_letter_code
_entity_poly.pdbx_strand_id
1 'polypeptide(L)'
;MSPDVLQAAREKGFRAHQAKQMYKYGLPLVKSAKKNGGTKPLLKKLSVRLDRYDASIDFNTWTATVKLRNKTFKLKLLHRRSYLDKFRSRKWYEVVVRWLPGAQVEVIIPFRFEHLAKTMKR
;
A
#
# COMPACT_ATOMS: atom_id res chain seq x y z
N MET A 1 0.01 -0.20 -21.50
CA MET A 1 1.32 0.28 -21.00
C MET A 1 2.33 -0.11 -22.04
N SER A 2 3.14 0.82 -22.56
CA SER A 2 4.12 0.49 -23.61
C SER A 2 5.21 -0.45 -23.07
N PRO A 3 5.82 -1.28 -23.94
CA PRO A 3 6.90 -2.19 -23.56
C PRO A 3 8.06 -1.48 -22.84
N ASP A 4 8.43 -0.30 -23.32
CA ASP A 4 9.57 0.49 -22.78
C ASP A 4 9.36 0.91 -21.33
N VAL A 5 8.12 1.25 -20.95
CA VAL A 5 7.78 1.64 -19.57
C VAL A 5 7.83 0.44 -18.64
N LEU A 6 7.38 -0.73 -19.12
CA LEU A 6 7.48 -1.97 -18.35
C LEU A 6 8.95 -2.36 -18.16
N GLN A 7 9.77 -2.22 -19.20
CA GLN A 7 11.20 -2.50 -19.17
C GLN A 7 11.94 -1.60 -18.18
N ALA A 8 11.73 -0.28 -18.27
CA ALA A 8 12.30 0.69 -17.33
C ALA A 8 11.87 0.43 -15.87
N ALA A 9 10.63 -0.01 -15.64
CA ALA A 9 10.16 -0.35 -14.29
C ALA A 9 10.84 -1.61 -13.75
N ARG A 10 11.06 -2.63 -14.61
CA ARG A 10 11.78 -3.85 -14.25
C ARG A 10 13.23 -3.58 -13.87
N GLU A 11 13.93 -2.72 -14.62
CA GLU A 11 15.30 -2.30 -14.31
C GLU A 11 15.42 -1.60 -12.95
N LYS A 12 14.37 -0.88 -12.52
CA LYS A 12 14.30 -0.28 -11.18
C LYS A 12 13.80 -1.25 -10.09
N GLY A 13 13.62 -2.52 -10.44
CA GLY A 13 13.21 -3.61 -9.54
C GLY A 13 11.70 -3.67 -9.26
N PHE A 14 10.86 -2.87 -9.93
CA PHE A 14 9.42 -2.90 -9.70
C PHE A 14 8.79 -4.18 -10.25
N ARG A 15 7.86 -4.74 -9.48
CA ARG A 15 7.05 -5.88 -9.94
C ARG A 15 6.03 -5.39 -10.99
N ALA A 16 5.60 -6.28 -11.88
CA ALA A 16 4.69 -5.93 -12.97
C ALA A 16 3.37 -5.29 -12.46
N HIS A 17 2.81 -5.78 -11.35
CA HIS A 17 1.62 -5.19 -10.73
C HIS A 17 1.89 -3.76 -10.25
N GLN A 18 3.02 -3.54 -9.59
CA GLN A 18 3.43 -2.23 -9.07
C GLN A 18 3.61 -1.22 -10.20
N ALA A 19 4.30 -1.62 -11.28
CA ALA A 19 4.48 -0.79 -12.48
C ALA A 19 3.15 -0.42 -13.13
N LYS A 20 2.22 -1.39 -13.25
CA LYS A 20 0.88 -1.16 -13.80
C LYS A 20 0.08 -0.13 -12.99
N GLN A 21 0.12 -0.22 -11.66
CA GLN A 21 -0.58 0.75 -10.79
C GLN A 21 0.03 2.14 -10.92
N MET A 22 1.36 2.25 -10.88
CA MET A 22 2.05 3.54 -11.06
C MET A 22 1.69 4.19 -12.41
N TYR A 23 1.66 3.41 -13.48
CA TYR A 23 1.28 3.90 -14.80
C TYR A 23 -0.18 4.36 -14.87
N LYS A 24 -1.10 3.58 -14.29
CA LYS A 24 -2.54 3.88 -14.27
C LYS A 24 -2.84 5.26 -13.68
N TYR A 25 -2.15 5.62 -12.59
CA TYR A 25 -2.36 6.91 -11.91
C TYR A 25 -1.43 8.02 -12.39
N GLY A 26 -0.19 7.69 -12.77
CA GLY A 26 0.80 8.68 -13.21
C GLY A 26 0.51 9.26 -14.60
N LEU A 27 0.08 8.42 -15.56
CA LEU A 27 -0.15 8.87 -16.93
C LEU A 27 -1.23 9.96 -17.04
N PRO A 28 -2.42 9.83 -16.41
CA PRO A 28 -3.43 10.88 -16.45
C PRO A 28 -2.97 12.20 -15.85
N LEU A 29 -2.20 12.15 -14.75
CA LEU A 29 -1.65 13.34 -14.10
C LEU A 29 -0.70 14.09 -15.03
N VAL A 30 0.22 13.37 -15.69
CA VAL A 30 1.16 13.97 -16.65
C VAL A 30 0.42 14.53 -17.86
N LYS A 31 -0.56 13.79 -18.41
CA LYS A 31 -1.38 14.27 -19.54
C LYS A 31 -2.16 15.54 -19.17
N SER A 32 -2.76 15.59 -17.99
CA SER A 32 -3.49 16.77 -17.51
C SER A 32 -2.56 17.97 -17.31
N ALA A 33 -1.39 17.77 -16.70
CA ALA A 33 -0.42 18.83 -16.52
C ALA A 33 0.04 19.41 -17.88
N LYS A 34 0.36 18.53 -18.84
CA LYS A 34 0.75 18.93 -20.20
C LYS A 34 -0.35 19.70 -20.93
N LYS A 35 -1.61 19.25 -20.82
CA LYS A 35 -2.76 19.92 -21.45
C LYS A 35 -2.97 21.34 -20.91
N ASN A 36 -2.69 21.57 -19.63
CA ASN A 36 -2.90 22.85 -18.97
C ASN A 36 -1.68 23.77 -19.02
N GLY A 37 -0.68 23.48 -19.88
CA GLY A 37 0.59 24.23 -19.92
C GLY A 37 1.39 24.18 -18.61
N GLY A 38 1.05 23.24 -17.72
CA GLY A 38 1.64 23.10 -16.40
C GLY A 38 3.01 22.43 -16.43
N THR A 39 3.76 22.62 -15.35
CA THR A 39 5.05 21.97 -15.14
C THR A 39 4.90 20.49 -14.81
N LYS A 40 6.01 19.75 -14.89
CA LYS A 40 6.06 18.33 -14.53
C LYS A 40 5.52 18.13 -13.10
N PRO A 41 4.48 17.30 -12.89
CA PRO A 41 3.87 17.14 -11.57
C PRO A 41 4.87 16.53 -10.58
N LEU A 42 5.11 17.24 -9.48
CA LEU A 42 5.89 16.77 -8.34
C LEU A 42 5.02 15.87 -7.46
N LEU A 43 5.39 14.59 -7.38
CA LEU A 43 4.72 13.62 -6.52
C LEU A 43 5.12 13.83 -5.06
N LYS A 44 4.38 14.68 -4.33
CA LYS A 44 4.65 15.02 -2.92
C LYS A 44 4.28 13.91 -1.93
N LYS A 45 3.33 13.05 -2.27
CA LYS A 45 2.85 11.95 -1.42
C LYS A 45 2.77 10.68 -2.24
N LEU A 46 3.71 9.76 -2.01
CA LEU A 46 3.72 8.45 -2.67
C LEU A 46 3.11 7.44 -1.72
N SER A 47 1.89 7.01 -2.02
CA SER A 47 1.27 5.87 -1.36
C SER A 47 0.93 4.81 -2.39
N VAL A 48 1.19 3.54 -2.08
CA VAL A 48 0.88 2.41 -2.93
C VAL A 48 0.08 1.39 -2.15
N ARG A 49 -0.99 0.91 -2.76
CA ARG A 49 -1.74 -0.25 -2.26
C ARG A 49 -1.04 -1.50 -2.77
N LEU A 50 -0.67 -2.38 -1.85
CA LEU A 50 -0.08 -3.67 -2.18
C LEU A 50 -1.18 -4.66 -2.50
N ASP A 51 -0.94 -5.44 -3.54
CA ASP A 51 -1.79 -6.56 -3.89
C ASP A 51 -1.72 -7.65 -2.81
N ARG A 52 -2.72 -8.53 -2.77
CA ARG A 52 -2.79 -9.68 -1.83
C ARG A 52 -1.59 -10.62 -1.91
N TYR A 53 -0.83 -10.58 -3.02
CA TYR A 53 0.38 -11.37 -3.24
C TYR A 53 1.67 -10.66 -2.82
N ASP A 54 1.58 -9.35 -2.58
CA ASP A 54 2.67 -8.46 -2.18
C ASP A 54 2.65 -8.16 -0.67
N ALA A 55 1.57 -8.50 0.04
CA ALA A 55 1.47 -8.33 1.48
C ALA A 55 0.85 -9.56 2.17
N SER A 56 1.27 -9.82 3.41
CA SER A 56 0.65 -10.82 4.29
C SER A 56 0.89 -10.47 5.75
N ILE A 57 0.03 -10.97 6.64
CA ILE A 57 0.14 -10.76 8.08
C ILE A 57 0.09 -12.11 8.77
N ASP A 58 1.09 -12.37 9.58
CA ASP A 58 1.12 -13.49 10.50
C ASP A 58 0.67 -13.01 11.89
N PHE A 59 -0.52 -13.43 12.31
CA PHE A 59 -1.10 -13.08 13.60
C PHE A 59 -0.50 -13.88 14.78
N ASN A 60 0.25 -14.95 14.53
CA ASN A 60 0.92 -15.70 15.58
C ASN A 60 2.19 -14.97 16.02
N THR A 61 2.96 -14.49 15.05
CA THR A 61 4.20 -13.73 15.30
C THR A 61 4.00 -12.22 15.33
N TRP A 62 2.79 -11.74 14.98
CA TRP A 62 2.47 -10.32 14.79
C TRP A 62 3.42 -9.63 13.80
N THR A 63 3.67 -10.31 12.68
CA THR A 63 4.60 -9.85 11.64
C THR A 63 3.84 -9.55 10.36
N ALA A 64 3.96 -8.32 9.86
CA ALA A 64 3.53 -7.95 8.52
C ALA A 64 4.69 -8.16 7.54
N THR A 65 4.48 -8.97 6.51
CA THR A 65 5.43 -9.14 5.41
C THR A 65 4.96 -8.32 4.22
N VAL A 66 5.84 -7.46 3.73
CA VAL A 66 5.57 -6.51 2.65
C VAL A 66 6.65 -6.66 1.58
N LYS A 67 6.24 -6.84 0.32
CA LYS A 67 7.12 -6.94 -0.84
C LYS A 67 7.10 -5.63 -1.61
N LEU A 68 8.21 -4.92 -1.58
CA LEU A 68 8.41 -3.67 -2.32
C LEU A 68 9.54 -3.86 -3.30
N ARG A 69 9.27 -3.64 -4.58
CA ARG A 69 10.22 -3.92 -5.66
C ARG A 69 10.68 -5.39 -5.61
N ASN A 70 11.99 -5.61 -5.60
CA ASN A 70 12.65 -6.90 -5.48
C ASN A 70 13.02 -7.27 -4.03
N LYS A 71 12.54 -6.51 -3.03
CA LYS A 71 12.87 -6.72 -1.63
C LYS A 71 11.65 -7.14 -0.83
N THR A 72 11.87 -8.03 0.13
CA THR A 72 10.87 -8.46 1.11
C THR A 72 11.24 -7.88 2.46
N PHE A 73 10.30 -7.19 3.08
CA PHE A 73 10.44 -6.58 4.40
C PHE A 73 9.52 -7.32 5.37
N LYS A 74 10.04 -7.65 6.54
CA LYS A 74 9.27 -8.20 7.67
C LYS A 74 9.22 -7.14 8.75
N LEU A 75 8.02 -6.74 9.13
CA LEU A 75 7.75 -5.66 10.09
C LEU A 75 7.06 -6.27 11.29
N LYS A 76 7.66 -6.15 12.47
CA LYS A 76 7.05 -6.59 13.71
C LYS A 76 6.07 -5.52 14.19
N LEU A 77 4.83 -5.91 14.48
CA LEU A 77 3.82 -5.02 15.03
C LEU A 77 4.08 -4.87 16.53
N LEU A 78 4.67 -3.75 16.92
CA LEU A 78 5.03 -3.46 18.30
C LEU A 78 3.86 -2.74 18.99
N HIS A 79 3.04 -3.48 19.73
CA HIS A 79 1.99 -2.92 20.57
C HIS A 79 1.66 -3.88 21.73
N ARG A 80 0.92 -3.40 22.75
CA ARG A 80 0.38 -4.26 23.82
C ARG A 80 -0.41 -5.43 23.22
N ARG A 81 -0.14 -6.65 23.70
CA ARG A 81 -0.74 -7.90 23.19
C ARG A 81 -2.28 -7.87 23.24
N SER A 82 -2.85 -7.35 24.33
CA SER A 82 -4.30 -7.16 24.50
C SER A 82 -4.94 -6.26 23.45
N TYR A 83 -4.19 -5.32 22.87
CA TYR A 83 -4.66 -4.49 21.77
C TYR A 83 -4.60 -5.25 20.44
N LEU A 84 -3.48 -5.92 20.18
CA LEU A 84 -3.28 -6.69 18.95
C LEU A 84 -4.30 -7.82 18.82
N ASP A 85 -4.62 -8.52 19.90
CA ASP A 85 -5.55 -9.65 19.88
C ASP A 85 -6.96 -9.27 19.39
N LYS A 86 -7.36 -7.98 19.46
CA LYS A 86 -8.61 -7.48 18.86
C LYS A 86 -8.69 -7.68 17.34
N PHE A 87 -7.54 -7.82 16.68
CA PHE A 87 -7.42 -7.96 15.23
C PHE A 87 -7.19 -9.40 14.76
N ARG A 88 -6.88 -10.34 15.68
CA ARG A 88 -6.43 -11.72 15.35
C ARG A 88 -7.42 -12.51 14.49
N SER A 89 -8.72 -12.32 14.72
CA SER A 89 -9.80 -13.00 13.98
C SER A 89 -10.42 -12.14 12.87
N ARG A 90 -9.86 -10.95 12.60
CA ARG A 90 -10.42 -9.99 11.65
C ARG A 90 -9.81 -10.16 10.28
N LYS A 91 -10.65 -10.07 9.24
CA LYS A 91 -10.18 -9.98 7.86
C LYS A 91 -9.53 -8.62 7.63
N TRP A 92 -8.27 -8.63 7.21
CA TRP A 92 -7.62 -7.50 6.55
C TRP A 92 -7.81 -7.65 5.04
N TYR A 93 -7.84 -6.53 4.31
CA TYR A 93 -8.16 -6.54 2.87
C TYR A 93 -7.10 -5.88 1.99
N GLU A 94 -6.40 -4.89 2.51
CA GLU A 94 -5.36 -4.15 1.80
C GLU A 94 -4.17 -3.92 2.74
N VAL A 95 -3.00 -3.66 2.17
CA VAL A 95 -1.88 -3.04 2.89
C VAL A 95 -1.43 -1.84 2.08
N VAL A 96 -1.36 -0.68 2.72
CA VAL A 96 -0.92 0.57 2.08
C VAL A 96 0.44 0.94 2.62
N VAL A 97 1.40 1.15 1.73
CA VAL A 97 2.70 1.70 2.08
C VAL A 97 2.73 3.16 1.65
N ARG A 98 3.08 4.04 2.58
CA ARG A 98 3.20 5.48 2.35
C ARG A 98 4.62 5.94 2.66
N TRP A 99 5.19 6.70 1.74
CA TRP A 99 6.41 7.46 1.96
C TRP A 99 6.08 8.83 2.56
N LEU A 100 6.70 9.16 3.67
CA LEU A 100 6.61 10.46 4.32
C LEU A 100 7.89 11.28 4.13
N PRO A 101 7.83 12.62 4.23
CA PRO A 101 9.02 13.45 4.33
C PRO A 101 9.95 12.97 5.47
N GLY A 102 11.26 13.10 5.27
CA GLY A 102 12.24 12.64 6.28
C GLY A 102 12.55 11.14 6.26
N ALA A 103 12.34 10.48 5.13
CA ALA A 103 12.65 9.05 4.92
C ALA A 103 11.88 8.06 5.82
N GLN A 104 10.72 8.48 6.31
CA GLN A 104 9.83 7.61 7.09
C GLN A 104 8.89 6.84 6.16
N VAL A 105 8.64 5.58 6.51
CA VAL A 105 7.70 4.69 5.82
C VAL A 105 6.59 4.31 6.78
N GLU A 106 5.35 4.62 6.40
CA GLU A 106 4.17 4.12 7.09
C GLU A 106 3.62 2.90 6.38
N VAL A 107 3.27 1.87 7.17
CA VAL A 107 2.52 0.71 6.69
C VAL A 107 1.17 0.70 7.38
N ILE A 108 0.12 0.85 6.58
CA ILE A 108 -1.26 0.95 7.05
C ILE A 108 -1.97 -0.34 6.67
N ILE A 109 -2.57 -0.97 7.66
CA ILE A 109 -3.28 -2.24 7.52
C ILE A 109 -4.72 -2.01 7.98
N PRO A 110 -5.66 -1.76 7.06
CA PRO A 110 -7.06 -1.68 7.43
C PRO A 110 -7.66 -3.06 7.71
N PHE A 111 -8.44 -3.13 8.78
CA PHE A 111 -9.19 -4.31 9.20
C PHE A 111 -10.68 -4.06 9.06
N ARG A 112 -11.43 -5.08 8.66
CA ARG A 112 -12.89 -5.01 8.63
C ARG A 112 -13.44 -5.09 10.05
N PHE A 113 -14.09 -4.01 10.49
CA PHE A 113 -14.93 -3.99 11.67
C PHE A 113 -16.39 -4.10 11.24
N GLU A 114 -17.06 -5.14 11.71
CA GLU A 114 -18.53 -5.17 11.66
C GLU A 114 -19.02 -4.37 12.86
N HIS A 115 -19.68 -3.26 12.59
CA HIS A 115 -20.47 -2.58 13.62
C HIS A 115 -21.62 -3.53 13.96
N LEU A 116 -21.51 -4.19 15.12
CA LEU A 116 -22.68 -4.73 15.78
C LEU A 116 -23.56 -3.54 16.12
N ALA A 117 -24.54 -3.24 15.28
CA ALA A 117 -25.62 -2.35 15.65
C ALA A 117 -26.23 -2.97 16.92
N LYS A 118 -25.99 -2.35 18.07
CA LYS A 118 -26.77 -2.67 19.26
C LYS A 118 -28.20 -2.34 18.89
N THR A 119 -29.02 -3.38 18.70
CA THR A 119 -30.45 -3.24 18.56
C THR A 119 -30.94 -2.43 19.77
N MET A 120 -31.22 -1.15 19.56
CA MET A 120 -31.98 -0.38 20.55
C MET A 120 -33.34 -1.05 20.61
N LYS A 121 -33.58 -1.82 21.67
CA LYS A 121 -34.93 -2.23 22.04
C LYS A 121 -35.69 -0.95 22.33
N ARG A 122 -36.67 -0.65 21.47
CA ARG A 122 -37.73 0.32 21.75
C ARG A 122 -38.62 -0.22 22.85
#